data_AF-A0A5J4SS67-F1
#
_entry.id   AF-A0A5J4SS67-F1
#
_cell.length_a   1.000
_cell.length_b   1.000
_cell.length_c   1.000
_cell.angle_alpha   90.00
_cell.angle_beta   90.00
_cell.angle_gamma   90.00
#
_symmetry.space_group_name_H-M   'P 1'
#
loop_
_entity.id
_entity.type
_entity.pdbx_description
1 polymer ?
#
loop_
_entity_poly.entity_id
_entity_poly.type
_entity_poly.pdbx_seq_one_letter_code
_entity_poly.pdbx_strand_id
1 'polypeptide(L)'
;MDLTEEQKAKVVAIIEAVDNGKKITDLPSAEGGIEDYKIEVVDITGESKQLNLFNAISIVNKKMAIRRWDETLSTPVGEAFGNIDFLRDLPGVLGLGAYLVKDDRTCRKLDPTNHYKFADGSPAALNGSMGQYMWCWNKHYFSWWKEGNYLYEAVSTEPIDRGECYYIPAGGLSALGAGVMDRTDLTLCSLISDDVRYRGGNNNAAYDDTYRTFLGKAASNIACNTFSTYARKRGIGWEAGWFVARAVSEYLFRIIMGTRNSQAAYNPNKDINGLYQGGLGEGITTVDWGQWTTLNGNYALVPTSAGVELGDACGEASYNIPASDGSSIFKTVKIPVFFGLKNLYGHLWQAIRGIIIDAGVEKSLIYVAPSLYNNYNNDNVTGMTAAGEMARTEAYIKKLSMHKLSCLPTETGGSASTYYGDYNYCNHNSSQGLRCRLAGGRTGNGASAGAFVSYANNAVTHANTYISSPLCFFTEDPIIP
;
A
#
# COMPACT_ATOMS: atom_id res chain seq x y z
N MET A 1 -9.51 -1.89 67.91
CA MET A 1 -10.37 -1.03 67.07
C MET A 1 -11.58 -1.87 66.75
N ASP A 2 -12.73 -1.58 67.35
CA ASP A 2 -13.97 -2.30 67.03
C ASP A 2 -14.46 -1.83 65.67
N LEU A 3 -14.75 -2.81 64.80
CA LEU A 3 -15.37 -2.54 63.50
C LEU A 3 -16.80 -2.05 63.74
N THR A 4 -17.23 -1.06 62.96
CA THR A 4 -18.64 -0.64 62.95
C THR A 4 -19.52 -1.78 62.41
N GLU A 5 -20.82 -1.77 62.71
CA GLU A 5 -21.75 -2.79 62.20
C GLU A 5 -21.75 -2.88 60.66
N GLU A 6 -21.58 -1.76 59.97
CA GLU A 6 -21.45 -1.73 58.50
C GLU A 6 -20.15 -2.38 58.01
N GLN A 7 -19.05 -2.21 58.76
CA GLN A 7 -17.78 -2.87 58.46
C GLN A 7 -17.84 -4.37 58.74
N LYS A 8 -18.53 -4.79 59.81
CA LYS A 8 -18.77 -6.20 60.12
C LYS A 8 -19.58 -6.87 59.00
N ALA A 9 -20.65 -6.23 58.53
CA ALA A 9 -21.44 -6.73 57.41
C ALA A 9 -20.60 -6.93 56.13
N LYS A 10 -19.68 -5.98 55.83
CA LYS A 10 -18.74 -6.12 54.70
C LYS A 10 -17.76 -7.28 54.89
N VAL A 11 -17.22 -7.48 56.09
CA VAL A 11 -16.31 -8.59 56.39
C VAL A 11 -17.03 -9.94 56.26
N VAL A 12 -18.27 -10.04 56.75
CA VAL A 12 -19.10 -11.24 56.57
C VAL A 12 -19.32 -11.55 55.09
N ALA A 13 -19.67 -10.55 54.28
CA ALA A 13 -19.84 -10.73 52.84
C ALA A 13 -18.55 -11.16 52.13
N ILE A 14 -17.38 -10.68 52.58
CA ILE A 14 -16.07 -11.11 52.04
C ILE A 14 -15.79 -12.57 52.41
N ILE A 15 -16.02 -12.95 53.67
CA ILE A 15 -15.82 -14.33 54.13
C ILE A 15 -16.73 -15.28 53.34
N GLU A 16 -18.01 -14.93 53.18
CA GLU A 16 -18.95 -15.71 52.37
C GLU A 16 -18.49 -15.82 50.91
N ALA A 17 -17.96 -14.75 50.31
CA ALA A 17 -17.44 -14.80 48.95
C ALA A 17 -16.20 -15.70 48.82
N VAL A 18 -15.30 -15.68 49.82
CA VAL A 18 -14.09 -16.53 49.87
C VAL A 18 -14.46 -18.00 50.08
N ASP A 19 -15.36 -18.29 51.01
CA ASP A 19 -15.80 -19.65 51.33
C ASP A 19 -16.57 -20.29 50.17
N ASN A 20 -17.28 -19.49 49.37
CA ASN A 20 -17.98 -19.94 48.17
C ASN A 20 -17.10 -19.97 46.91
N GLY A 21 -15.86 -19.47 46.98
CA GLY A 21 -14.91 -19.46 45.87
C GLY A 21 -14.45 -20.88 45.51
N LYS A 22 -14.75 -21.34 44.30
CA LYS A 22 -14.27 -22.64 43.79
C LYS A 22 -13.01 -22.48 42.96
N LYS A 23 -12.11 -23.47 43.03
CA LYS A 23 -11.01 -23.58 42.06
C LYS A 23 -11.58 -23.92 40.69
N ILE A 24 -10.89 -23.49 39.63
CA ILE A 24 -11.33 -23.75 38.25
C ILE A 24 -11.51 -25.25 37.94
N THR A 25 -10.73 -26.13 38.60
CA THR A 25 -10.82 -27.60 38.48
C THR A 25 -12.06 -28.19 39.13
N ASP A 26 -12.68 -27.45 40.05
CA ASP A 26 -13.81 -27.91 40.88
C ASP A 26 -15.13 -27.28 40.38
N LEU A 27 -15.07 -26.49 39.30
CA LEU A 27 -16.22 -25.94 38.62
C LEU A 27 -16.90 -27.03 37.77
N PRO A 28 -18.24 -27.06 37.73
CA PRO A 28 -18.97 -27.93 36.81
C PRO A 28 -18.63 -27.56 35.35
N SER A 29 -18.76 -28.53 34.45
CA SER A 29 -18.66 -28.26 33.02
C SER A 29 -19.77 -27.30 32.58
N ALA A 30 -19.46 -26.45 31.62
CA ALA A 30 -20.42 -25.53 31.00
C ALA A 30 -21.54 -26.31 30.28
N GLU A 31 -22.79 -25.88 30.49
CA GLU A 31 -23.99 -26.37 29.80
C GLU A 31 -24.63 -25.20 29.04
N GLY A 32 -24.91 -25.35 27.74
CA GLY A 32 -25.50 -24.28 26.91
C GLY A 32 -24.55 -23.71 25.84
N GLY A 33 -25.02 -22.71 25.10
CA GLY A 33 -24.24 -22.04 24.06
C GLY A 33 -23.18 -21.11 24.64
N ILE A 34 -22.01 -21.00 23.99
CA ILE A 34 -20.90 -20.16 24.44
C ILE A 34 -21.25 -18.66 24.48
N GLU A 35 -22.33 -18.25 23.82
CA GLU A 35 -22.90 -16.90 23.79
C GLU A 35 -23.39 -16.39 25.14
N ASP A 36 -23.75 -17.28 26.05
CA ASP A 36 -24.26 -16.90 27.38
C ASP A 36 -23.13 -16.75 28.42
N TYR A 37 -21.89 -17.06 28.03
CA TYR A 37 -20.76 -17.05 28.94
C TYR A 37 -19.99 -15.74 28.93
N LYS A 38 -19.51 -15.36 30.11
CA LYS A 38 -18.57 -14.27 30.30
C LYS A 38 -17.29 -14.78 30.93
N ILE A 39 -16.17 -14.22 30.50
CA ILE A 39 -14.87 -14.44 31.10
C ILE A 39 -14.41 -13.16 31.80
N GLU A 40 -13.82 -13.33 32.97
CA GLU A 40 -13.04 -12.28 33.60
C GLU A 40 -11.69 -12.18 32.91
N VAL A 41 -11.28 -10.97 32.58
CA VAL A 41 -9.97 -10.65 32.01
C VAL A 41 -9.36 -9.50 32.80
N VAL A 42 -8.05 -9.54 32.97
CA VAL A 42 -7.32 -8.45 33.63
C VAL A 42 -6.59 -7.66 32.55
N ASP A 43 -6.80 -6.35 32.50
CA ASP A 43 -6.06 -5.52 31.54
C ASP A 43 -4.62 -5.24 32.00
N ILE A 44 -3.84 -4.57 31.16
CA ILE A 44 -2.42 -4.27 31.44
C ILE A 44 -2.20 -3.35 32.66
N THR A 45 -3.26 -2.71 33.16
CA THR A 45 -3.21 -1.86 34.36
C THR A 45 -3.54 -2.65 35.63
N GLY A 46 -3.92 -3.92 35.50
CA GLY A 46 -4.36 -4.77 36.60
C GLY A 46 -5.85 -4.65 36.91
N GLU A 47 -6.61 -3.89 36.12
CA GLU A 47 -8.06 -3.75 36.31
C GLU A 47 -8.79 -4.98 35.74
N SER A 48 -9.67 -5.58 36.55
CA SER A 48 -10.50 -6.72 36.15
C SER A 48 -11.71 -6.24 35.34
N LYS A 49 -11.94 -6.85 34.18
CA LYS A 49 -13.01 -6.54 33.22
C LYS A 49 -13.73 -7.83 32.83
N GLN A 50 -14.95 -7.70 32.31
CA GLN A 50 -15.70 -8.83 31.74
C GLN A 50 -15.67 -8.77 30.20
N LEU A 51 -15.52 -9.94 29.56
CA LEU A 51 -15.73 -10.13 28.13
C LEU A 51 -16.74 -11.26 27.90
N ASN A 52 -17.56 -11.15 26.87
CA ASN A 52 -18.41 -12.26 26.44
C ASN A 52 -17.53 -13.31 25.72
N LEU A 53 -17.63 -14.58 26.10
CA LEU A 53 -16.78 -15.67 25.62
C LEU A 53 -16.98 -15.92 24.12
N PHE A 54 -18.23 -15.94 23.65
CA PHE A 54 -18.53 -16.04 22.21
C PHE A 54 -17.94 -14.87 21.43
N ASN A 55 -18.06 -13.63 21.92
CA ASN A 55 -17.46 -12.49 21.26
C ASN A 55 -15.93 -12.60 21.21
N ALA A 56 -15.28 -13.02 22.30
CA ALA A 56 -13.84 -13.24 22.35
C ALA A 56 -13.39 -14.34 21.36
N ILE A 57 -14.08 -15.48 21.32
CA ILE A 57 -13.81 -16.57 20.37
C ILE A 57 -14.12 -16.12 18.94
N SER A 58 -15.18 -15.36 18.71
CA SER A 58 -15.56 -14.86 17.38
C SER A 58 -14.51 -13.89 16.83
N ILE A 59 -13.88 -13.07 17.68
CA ILE A 59 -12.78 -12.18 17.28
C ILE A 59 -11.56 -12.99 16.86
N VAL A 60 -11.28 -14.12 17.55
CA VAL A 60 -10.18 -15.04 17.19
C VAL A 60 -10.54 -15.89 15.97
N ASN A 61 -11.79 -16.27 15.77
CA ASN A 61 -12.24 -17.11 14.64
C ASN A 61 -12.64 -16.32 13.39
N LYS A 62 -12.79 -14.99 13.46
CA LYS A 62 -13.01 -14.15 12.28
C LYS A 62 -11.77 -14.28 11.37
N LYS A 63 -12.01 -14.66 10.12
CA LYS A 63 -11.01 -14.72 9.03
C LYS A 63 -10.61 -13.31 8.59
N MET A 64 -10.09 -12.53 9.52
CA MET A 64 -9.76 -11.12 9.36
C MET A 64 -8.37 -10.82 9.92
N ALA A 65 -7.57 -10.16 9.10
CA ALA A 65 -6.25 -9.65 9.45
C ALA A 65 -6.42 -8.22 9.94
N ILE A 66 -5.97 -7.92 11.16
CA ILE A 66 -6.15 -6.60 11.76
C ILE A 66 -4.81 -6.09 12.26
N ARG A 67 -4.54 -4.82 11.95
CA ARG A 67 -3.47 -4.04 12.57
C ARG A 67 -4.09 -2.78 13.16
N ARG A 68 -3.66 -2.39 14.35
CA ARG A 68 -4.14 -1.17 15.03
C ARG A 68 -2.99 -0.26 15.43
N TRP A 69 -3.27 1.03 15.52
CA TRP A 69 -2.30 2.05 15.94
C TRP A 69 -2.93 2.93 17.00
N ASP A 70 -2.25 3.08 18.14
CA ASP A 70 -2.60 4.08 19.15
C ASP A 70 -2.27 5.48 18.60
N GLU A 71 -3.28 6.28 18.31
CA GLU A 71 -3.14 7.63 17.75
C GLU A 71 -2.60 8.65 18.77
N THR A 72 -2.50 8.29 20.05
CA THR A 72 -1.82 9.13 21.07
C THR A 72 -0.31 8.95 21.04
N LEU A 73 0.18 7.87 20.43
CA LEU A 73 1.59 7.59 20.28
C LEU A 73 2.09 8.11 18.93
N SER A 74 3.23 8.79 18.94
CA SER A 74 3.90 9.27 17.72
C SER A 74 4.69 8.15 17.02
N THR A 75 4.16 6.94 16.95
CA THR A 75 4.84 5.74 16.43
C THR A 75 4.32 5.32 15.05
N PRO A 76 5.19 4.87 14.13
CA PRO A 76 4.76 4.22 12.90
C PRO A 76 4.39 2.74 13.09
N VAL A 77 4.83 2.13 14.19
CA VAL A 77 4.68 0.70 14.45
C VAL A 77 3.26 0.40 14.91
N GLY A 78 2.61 -0.57 14.27
CA GLY A 78 1.26 -1.02 14.60
C GLY A 78 1.28 -2.33 15.39
N GLU A 79 0.22 -2.53 16.16
CA GLU A 79 0.00 -3.75 16.94
C GLU A 79 -0.85 -4.75 16.15
N ALA A 80 -0.44 -6.02 16.15
CA ALA A 80 -1.29 -7.09 15.65
C ALA A 80 -2.50 -7.29 16.59
N PHE A 81 -3.67 -7.54 16.04
CA PHE A 81 -4.89 -7.71 16.82
C PHE A 81 -5.80 -8.79 16.21
N GLY A 82 -6.55 -9.51 17.05
CA GLY A 82 -7.45 -10.58 16.59
C GLY A 82 -6.72 -11.85 16.15
N ASN A 83 -7.09 -12.41 15.00
CA ASN A 83 -6.53 -13.67 14.48
C ASN A 83 -5.13 -13.46 13.87
N ILE A 84 -4.09 -13.77 14.65
CA ILE A 84 -2.70 -13.60 14.25
C ILE A 84 -2.28 -14.57 13.13
N ASP A 85 -2.83 -15.78 13.11
CA ASP A 85 -2.55 -16.77 12.06
C ASP A 85 -3.08 -16.28 10.71
N PHE A 86 -4.30 -15.75 10.69
CA PHE A 86 -4.89 -15.17 9.48
C PHE A 86 -4.10 -13.94 9.01
N LEU A 87 -3.65 -13.08 9.92
CA LEU A 87 -2.77 -11.95 9.58
C LEU A 87 -1.45 -12.43 8.95
N ARG A 88 -0.84 -13.48 9.50
CA ARG A 88 0.39 -14.08 8.97
C ARG A 88 0.18 -14.67 7.56
N ASP A 89 -0.95 -15.34 7.36
CA ASP A 89 -1.26 -16.08 6.13
C ASP A 89 -1.93 -15.19 5.06
N LEU A 90 -2.27 -13.93 5.40
CA LEU A 90 -2.97 -12.98 4.54
C LEU A 90 -2.39 -12.87 3.11
N PRO A 91 -1.05 -12.78 2.90
CA PRO A 91 -0.50 -12.74 1.54
C PRO A 91 -0.91 -13.94 0.69
N GLY A 92 -0.91 -15.14 1.27
CA GLY A 92 -1.33 -16.38 0.61
C GLY A 92 -2.85 -16.43 0.40
N VAL A 93 -3.64 -16.02 1.40
CA VAL A 93 -5.11 -15.95 1.33
C VAL A 93 -5.57 -15.05 0.18
N LEU A 94 -4.92 -13.90 0.02
CA LEU A 94 -5.21 -12.97 -1.07
C LEU A 94 -4.56 -13.36 -2.41
N GLY A 95 -3.76 -14.42 -2.45
CA GLY A 95 -3.01 -14.81 -3.64
C GLY A 95 -2.06 -13.72 -4.13
N LEU A 96 -1.49 -12.92 -3.22
CA LEU A 96 -0.59 -11.83 -3.57
C LEU A 96 0.60 -12.33 -4.38
N GLY A 97 1.06 -11.51 -5.31
CA GLY A 97 2.28 -11.74 -6.07
C GLY A 97 2.12 -11.50 -7.55
N ALA A 98 3.08 -11.98 -8.33
CA ALA A 98 3.15 -11.68 -9.75
C ALA A 98 2.38 -12.67 -10.63
N TYR A 99 1.78 -12.13 -11.69
CA TYR A 99 0.98 -12.82 -12.68
C TYR A 99 1.30 -12.29 -14.07
N LEU A 100 1.04 -13.11 -15.09
CA LEU A 100 0.85 -12.62 -16.44
C LEU A 100 -0.65 -12.48 -16.72
N VAL A 101 -1.05 -11.28 -17.11
CA VAL A 101 -2.45 -10.88 -17.29
C VAL A 101 -2.69 -10.49 -18.74
N LYS A 102 -3.56 -11.21 -19.43
CA LYS A 102 -3.97 -10.88 -20.80
C LYS A 102 -4.93 -9.69 -20.82
N ASP A 103 -5.13 -9.05 -21.97
CA ASP A 103 -6.03 -7.89 -22.09
C ASP A 103 -7.50 -8.23 -21.74
N ASP A 104 -7.92 -9.49 -21.92
CA ASP A 104 -9.21 -10.01 -21.43
C ASP A 104 -9.28 -10.19 -19.90
N ARG A 105 -8.21 -9.84 -19.19
CA ARG A 105 -7.98 -9.93 -17.74
C ARG A 105 -7.85 -11.36 -17.21
N THR A 106 -7.66 -12.35 -18.08
CA THR A 106 -7.29 -13.70 -17.66
C THR A 106 -5.91 -13.68 -17.01
N CYS A 107 -5.84 -14.13 -15.77
CA CYS A 107 -4.63 -14.11 -14.95
C CYS A 107 -3.99 -15.50 -14.89
N ARG A 108 -2.66 -15.58 -15.04
CA ARG A 108 -1.88 -16.79 -14.76
C ARG A 108 -0.77 -16.49 -13.77
N LYS A 109 -0.77 -17.20 -12.63
CA LYS A 109 0.18 -17.01 -11.53
C LYS A 109 1.59 -17.41 -11.94
N LEU A 110 2.56 -16.55 -11.64
CA LEU A 110 3.98 -16.87 -11.81
C LEU A 110 4.50 -17.69 -10.62
N ASP A 111 5.54 -18.48 -10.85
CA ASP A 111 6.19 -19.23 -9.77
C ASP A 111 6.77 -18.26 -8.74
N PRO A 112 6.46 -18.42 -7.44
CA PRO A 112 6.82 -17.45 -6.41
C PRO A 112 8.32 -17.29 -6.19
N THR A 113 9.15 -18.19 -6.72
CA THR A 113 10.62 -18.17 -6.62
C THR A 113 11.30 -17.83 -7.94
N ASN A 114 10.58 -17.92 -9.07
CA ASN A 114 11.12 -17.65 -10.39
C ASN A 114 10.05 -17.18 -11.38
N HIS A 115 9.97 -15.86 -11.60
CA HIS A 115 8.97 -15.26 -12.49
C HIS A 115 9.13 -15.59 -13.99
N TYR A 116 10.20 -16.28 -14.40
CA TYR A 116 10.30 -16.85 -15.75
C TYR A 116 9.63 -18.21 -15.88
N LYS A 117 8.87 -18.63 -14.87
CA LYS A 117 7.99 -19.79 -14.88
C LYS A 117 6.61 -19.41 -14.34
N PHE A 118 5.60 -20.13 -14.78
CA PHE A 118 4.30 -20.18 -14.13
C PHE A 118 4.35 -21.06 -12.89
N ALA A 119 3.39 -20.92 -11.98
CA ALA A 119 3.32 -21.72 -10.76
C ALA A 119 3.14 -23.23 -11.00
N ASP A 120 2.72 -23.63 -12.20
CA ASP A 120 2.68 -25.03 -12.66
C ASP A 120 4.04 -25.56 -13.18
N GLY A 121 5.08 -24.72 -13.17
CA GLY A 121 6.43 -25.03 -13.64
C GLY A 121 6.67 -24.78 -15.13
N SER A 122 5.62 -24.45 -15.91
CA SER A 122 5.77 -24.15 -17.35
C SER A 122 6.51 -22.83 -17.58
N PRO A 123 7.22 -22.65 -18.71
CA PRO A 123 7.95 -21.40 -18.99
C PRO A 123 7.03 -20.18 -19.13
N ALA A 124 7.45 -19.04 -18.58
CA ALA A 124 6.77 -17.76 -18.69
C ALA A 124 7.67 -16.69 -19.33
N ALA A 125 7.11 -15.89 -20.24
CA ALA A 125 7.81 -14.80 -20.91
C ALA A 125 7.30 -13.44 -20.44
N LEU A 126 8.18 -12.64 -19.84
CA LEU A 126 7.84 -11.34 -19.27
C LEU A 126 7.89 -10.19 -20.29
N ASN A 127 8.16 -10.47 -21.57
CA ASN A 127 8.33 -9.49 -22.65
C ASN A 127 7.01 -9.02 -23.31
N GLY A 128 5.86 -9.32 -22.69
CA GLY A 128 4.54 -8.97 -23.19
C GLY A 128 3.87 -10.02 -24.09
N SER A 129 4.60 -11.02 -24.60
CA SER A 129 4.04 -12.06 -25.48
C SER A 129 3.02 -12.99 -24.80
N MET A 130 3.08 -13.11 -23.48
CA MET A 130 2.18 -13.94 -22.67
C MET A 130 1.23 -13.13 -21.77
N GLY A 131 1.22 -11.81 -21.89
CA GLY A 131 0.43 -10.89 -21.07
C GLY A 131 1.28 -9.83 -20.37
N GLN A 132 0.61 -8.98 -19.59
CA GLN A 132 1.20 -7.94 -18.76
C GLN A 132 1.72 -8.53 -17.45
N TYR A 133 2.91 -8.11 -17.02
CA TYR A 133 3.56 -8.53 -15.78
C TYR A 133 3.05 -7.73 -14.58
N MET A 134 2.03 -8.26 -13.92
CA MET A 134 1.25 -7.54 -12.92
C MET A 134 1.45 -8.13 -11.52
N TRP A 135 1.45 -7.29 -10.51
CA TRP A 135 1.25 -7.66 -9.11
C TRP A 135 -0.25 -7.66 -8.83
N CYS A 136 -0.80 -8.80 -8.42
CA CYS A 136 -2.25 -9.00 -8.30
C CYS A 136 -2.68 -9.43 -6.91
N TRP A 137 -3.98 -9.31 -6.67
CA TRP A 137 -4.69 -9.77 -5.48
C TRP A 137 -6.05 -10.34 -5.87
N ASN A 138 -6.57 -11.23 -5.01
CA ASN A 138 -7.94 -11.73 -5.09
C ASN A 138 -8.93 -10.78 -4.40
N LYS A 139 -10.22 -11.00 -4.67
CA LYS A 139 -11.33 -10.31 -4.00
C LYS A 139 -11.14 -10.32 -2.48
N HIS A 140 -11.35 -9.18 -1.84
CA HIS A 140 -11.38 -9.06 -0.39
C HIS A 140 -12.21 -7.86 0.06
N TYR A 141 -12.37 -7.73 1.36
CA TYR A 141 -12.99 -6.59 2.01
C TYR A 141 -11.94 -5.86 2.83
N PHE A 142 -11.95 -4.53 2.73
CA PHE A 142 -11.12 -3.66 3.55
C PHE A 142 -12.05 -2.79 4.41
N SER A 143 -11.71 -2.61 5.67
CA SER A 143 -12.41 -1.67 6.55
C SER A 143 -11.45 -1.02 7.53
N TRP A 144 -11.85 0.13 8.04
CA TRP A 144 -11.16 0.84 9.09
C TRP A 144 -12.17 1.50 10.04
N TRP A 145 -11.81 1.60 11.32
CA TRP A 145 -12.63 2.27 12.33
C TRP A 145 -11.78 2.77 13.49
N LYS A 146 -12.37 3.63 14.32
CA LYS A 146 -11.75 4.11 15.56
C LYS A 146 -12.47 3.56 16.77
N GLU A 147 -11.72 3.13 17.76
CA GLU A 147 -12.25 2.67 19.04
C GLU A 147 -11.28 3.11 20.16
N GLY A 148 -11.73 4.02 21.02
CA GLY A 148 -10.87 4.71 21.97
C GLY A 148 -9.74 5.48 21.27
N ASN A 149 -8.50 5.24 21.71
CA ASN A 149 -7.31 5.86 21.13
C ASN A 149 -6.81 5.16 19.86
N TYR A 150 -7.40 4.03 19.47
CA TYR A 150 -6.88 3.19 18.39
C TYR A 150 -7.61 3.42 17.07
N LEU A 151 -6.82 3.51 16.00
CA LEU A 151 -7.26 3.34 14.63
C LEU A 151 -6.98 1.89 14.20
N TYR A 152 -8.02 1.18 13.78
CA TYR A 152 -7.96 -0.19 13.27
C TYR A 152 -8.03 -0.17 11.74
N GLU A 153 -7.17 -0.96 11.10
CA GLU A 153 -7.26 -1.29 9.67
C GLU A 153 -7.37 -2.81 9.56
N ALA A 154 -8.33 -3.28 8.75
CA ALA A 154 -8.65 -4.69 8.67
C ALA A 154 -8.91 -5.16 7.24
N VAL A 155 -8.47 -6.38 6.94
CA VAL A 155 -8.74 -7.08 5.68
C VAL A 155 -9.33 -8.45 5.95
N SER A 156 -10.37 -8.81 5.20
CA SER A 156 -11.10 -10.07 5.34
C SER A 156 -11.48 -10.63 3.96
N THR A 157 -11.71 -11.94 3.89
CA THR A 157 -12.31 -12.57 2.70
C THR A 157 -13.84 -12.43 2.66
N GLU A 158 -14.43 -12.07 3.80
CA GLU A 158 -15.86 -11.85 4.01
C GLU A 158 -16.16 -10.40 4.45
N PRO A 159 -17.39 -9.89 4.25
CA PRO A 159 -17.77 -8.54 4.68
C PRO A 159 -17.45 -8.26 6.16
N ILE A 160 -16.99 -7.04 6.44
CA ILE A 160 -16.61 -6.60 7.78
C ILE A 160 -17.77 -5.78 8.38
N ASP A 161 -18.22 -6.16 9.57
CA ASP A 161 -19.37 -5.58 10.29
C ASP A 161 -19.06 -4.30 11.07
N ARG A 162 -17.88 -3.72 10.85
CA ARG A 162 -17.38 -2.52 11.53
C ARG A 162 -16.86 -1.52 10.50
N GLY A 163 -16.99 -0.23 10.81
CA GLY A 163 -16.43 0.85 10.01
C GLY A 163 -17.03 0.97 8.61
N GLU A 164 -16.31 1.65 7.72
CA GLU A 164 -16.66 1.71 6.30
C GLU A 164 -16.08 0.48 5.59
N CYS A 165 -16.94 -0.50 5.32
CA CYS A 165 -16.53 -1.73 4.65
C CYS A 165 -16.56 -1.57 3.12
N TYR A 166 -15.39 -1.70 2.51
CA TYR A 166 -15.19 -1.63 1.06
C TYR A 166 -15.08 -3.03 0.47
N TYR A 167 -15.83 -3.30 -0.59
CA TYR A 167 -15.61 -4.47 -1.44
C TYR A 167 -14.53 -4.15 -2.47
N ILE A 168 -13.45 -4.93 -2.47
CA ILE A 168 -12.35 -4.81 -3.42
C ILE A 168 -12.36 -6.06 -4.31
N PRO A 169 -12.61 -5.92 -5.62
CA PRO A 169 -12.58 -7.04 -6.53
C PRO A 169 -11.14 -7.48 -6.84
N ALA A 170 -11.01 -8.65 -7.44
CA ALA A 170 -9.73 -9.12 -7.95
C ALA A 170 -9.18 -8.12 -8.98
N GLY A 171 -7.88 -7.85 -8.90
CA GLY A 171 -7.23 -6.83 -9.72
C GLY A 171 -5.72 -6.89 -9.60
N GLY A 172 -5.06 -5.91 -10.20
CA GLY A 172 -3.62 -5.80 -10.15
C GLY A 172 -3.09 -4.46 -10.62
N LEU A 173 -1.83 -4.19 -10.30
CA LEU A 173 -1.04 -3.08 -10.86
C LEU A 173 0.31 -3.60 -11.37
N SER A 174 0.99 -2.79 -12.18
CA SER A 174 2.29 -3.14 -12.75
C SER A 174 3.25 -3.63 -11.66
N ALA A 175 3.81 -4.83 -11.83
CA ALA A 175 4.77 -5.38 -10.86
C ALA A 175 6.04 -4.54 -10.74
N LEU A 176 6.26 -3.61 -11.68
CA LEU A 176 7.44 -2.75 -11.77
C LEU A 176 7.33 -1.48 -10.92
N GLY A 177 6.14 -1.16 -10.39
CA GLY A 177 5.87 0.14 -9.75
C GLY A 177 5.90 1.33 -10.72
N ALA A 178 5.90 1.06 -12.04
CA ALA A 178 5.96 2.05 -13.11
C ALA A 178 5.35 1.48 -14.40
N GLY A 179 5.19 2.32 -15.42
CA GLY A 179 4.68 1.92 -16.74
C GLY A 179 5.77 1.81 -17.79
N VAL A 180 5.60 0.87 -18.73
CA VAL A 180 6.37 0.78 -19.97
C VAL A 180 5.46 1.22 -21.11
N MET A 181 5.99 1.91 -22.12
CA MET A 181 5.17 2.33 -23.26
C MET A 181 5.47 1.46 -24.46
N ASP A 182 4.43 0.89 -25.04
CA ASP A 182 4.47 0.46 -26.43
C ASP A 182 4.49 1.71 -27.32
N ARG A 183 5.62 1.98 -27.98
CA ARG A 183 5.80 3.17 -28.82
C ARG A 183 5.17 3.03 -30.20
N THR A 184 4.81 1.81 -30.62
CA THR A 184 4.14 1.56 -31.90
C THR A 184 2.65 1.79 -31.76
N ASP A 185 2.02 1.12 -30.80
CA ASP A 185 0.55 1.19 -30.63
C ASP A 185 0.13 2.32 -29.68
N LEU A 186 1.11 2.96 -29.03
CA LEU A 186 0.93 3.99 -28.00
C LEU A 186 0.00 3.49 -26.89
N THR A 187 0.35 2.34 -26.32
CA THR A 187 -0.40 1.64 -25.27
C THR A 187 0.48 1.46 -24.04
N LEU A 188 -0.09 1.68 -22.85
CA LEU A 188 0.64 1.50 -21.59
C LEU A 188 0.77 0.00 -21.27
N CYS A 189 1.95 -0.44 -20.88
CA CYS A 189 2.30 -1.84 -20.63
C CYS A 189 2.89 -2.02 -19.24
N SER A 190 2.93 -3.28 -18.80
CA SER A 190 3.86 -3.76 -17.79
C SER A 190 4.56 -5.00 -18.33
N LEU A 191 5.86 -4.89 -18.64
CA LEU A 191 6.67 -5.94 -19.24
C LEU A 191 8.15 -5.64 -19.06
N ILE A 192 8.99 -6.65 -19.30
CA ILE A 192 10.44 -6.56 -19.30
C ILE A 192 10.93 -6.81 -20.71
N SER A 193 11.44 -5.76 -21.35
CA SER A 193 11.96 -5.85 -22.72
C SER A 193 12.98 -4.73 -22.99
N ASP A 194 14.04 -5.09 -23.70
CA ASP A 194 15.03 -4.18 -24.28
C ASP A 194 14.73 -3.82 -25.74
N ASP A 195 13.71 -4.41 -26.35
CA ASP A 195 13.23 -4.02 -27.68
C ASP A 195 12.95 -2.50 -27.79
N VAL A 196 13.41 -1.90 -28.89
CA VAL A 196 13.23 -0.49 -29.25
C VAL A 196 11.76 -0.04 -29.28
N ARG A 197 10.82 -0.96 -29.52
CA ARG A 197 9.37 -0.73 -29.42
C ARG A 197 8.96 -0.29 -28.02
N TYR A 198 9.65 -0.76 -26.98
CA TYR A 198 9.32 -0.50 -25.59
C TYR A 198 10.25 0.50 -24.90
N ARG A 199 11.02 1.27 -25.68
CA ARG A 199 11.99 2.25 -25.15
C ARG A 199 11.34 3.19 -24.13
N GLY A 200 11.94 3.21 -22.94
CA GLY A 200 11.54 4.02 -21.80
C GLY A 200 11.86 5.51 -21.96
N GLY A 201 11.89 6.21 -20.83
CA GLY A 201 12.14 7.66 -20.78
C GLY A 201 11.26 8.43 -21.76
N ASN A 202 11.85 9.44 -22.41
CA ASN A 202 11.20 10.24 -23.45
C ASN A 202 11.36 9.66 -24.88
N ASN A 203 11.67 8.36 -25.02
CA ASN A 203 11.89 7.68 -26.30
C ASN A 203 13.09 8.19 -27.12
N ASN A 204 14.17 8.62 -26.46
CA ASN A 204 15.39 9.05 -27.15
C ASN A 204 16.28 7.88 -27.61
N ALA A 205 16.27 7.56 -28.90
CA ALA A 205 17.09 6.49 -29.49
C ALA A 205 18.60 6.79 -29.47
N ALA A 206 19.01 8.06 -29.34
CA ALA A 206 20.44 8.41 -29.28
C ALA A 206 21.15 7.88 -28.02
N TYR A 207 20.40 7.35 -27.04
CA TYR A 207 20.96 6.79 -25.81
C TYR A 207 21.07 5.27 -25.82
N ASP A 208 20.55 4.58 -26.84
CA ASP A 208 20.39 3.12 -26.84
C ASP A 208 21.72 2.38 -26.58
N ASP A 209 22.80 2.85 -27.21
CA ASP A 209 24.16 2.28 -27.09
C ASP A 209 25.03 2.97 -26.02
N THR A 210 24.40 3.61 -25.03
CA THR A 210 25.10 4.35 -23.96
C THR A 210 24.76 3.82 -22.57
N TYR A 211 25.57 4.17 -21.58
CA TYR A 211 25.32 3.83 -20.16
C TYR A 211 23.95 4.31 -19.64
N ARG A 212 23.36 5.32 -20.29
CA ARG A 212 22.07 5.93 -19.95
C ARG A 212 20.93 5.51 -20.88
N THR A 213 21.05 4.32 -21.46
CA THR A 213 20.02 3.72 -22.32
C THR A 213 18.63 3.73 -21.69
N PHE A 214 17.63 3.95 -22.53
CA PHE A 214 16.22 3.83 -22.18
C PHE A 214 15.63 2.46 -22.52
N LEU A 215 16.38 1.59 -23.19
CA LEU A 215 15.97 0.20 -23.38
C LEU A 215 15.88 -0.51 -22.02
N GLY A 216 14.83 -1.28 -21.82
CA GLY A 216 14.58 -1.94 -20.53
C GLY A 216 14.21 -0.99 -19.38
N LYS A 217 13.94 0.29 -19.62
CA LYS A 217 13.55 1.28 -18.58
C LYS A 217 12.07 1.62 -18.63
N ALA A 218 11.54 2.07 -17.49
CA ALA A 218 10.20 2.64 -17.43
C ALA A 218 10.07 3.88 -18.33
N ALA A 219 8.88 4.08 -18.88
CA ALA A 219 8.53 5.28 -19.61
C ALA A 219 8.27 6.44 -18.65
N SER A 220 8.71 7.63 -19.03
CA SER A 220 8.51 8.86 -18.27
C SER A 220 8.44 10.07 -19.19
N ASN A 221 8.33 11.27 -18.63
CA ASN A 221 8.11 12.50 -19.40
C ASN A 221 6.84 12.45 -20.27
N ILE A 222 5.80 11.83 -19.74
CA ILE A 222 4.46 11.74 -20.33
C ILE A 222 3.50 12.38 -19.32
N ALA A 223 2.52 13.15 -19.82
CA ALA A 223 1.55 13.80 -18.95
C ALA A 223 0.69 12.76 -18.22
N CYS A 224 0.30 13.09 -16.99
CA CYS A 224 -0.41 12.15 -16.11
C CYS A 224 -1.75 11.67 -16.74
N ASN A 225 -2.50 12.54 -17.40
CA ASN A 225 -3.71 12.18 -18.15
C ASN A 225 -3.43 11.36 -19.43
N THR A 226 -2.30 11.58 -20.08
CA THR A 226 -1.90 10.83 -21.27
C THR A 226 -1.59 9.37 -20.94
N PHE A 227 -1.01 9.08 -19.76
CA PHE A 227 -0.86 7.69 -19.29
C PHE A 227 -2.20 6.97 -19.21
N SER A 228 -3.23 7.62 -18.68
CA SER A 228 -4.60 7.07 -18.62
C SER A 228 -5.16 6.76 -20.01
N THR A 229 -4.98 7.69 -20.95
CA THR A 229 -5.39 7.50 -22.36
C THR A 229 -4.74 6.25 -22.96
N TYR A 230 -3.44 6.06 -22.73
CA TYR A 230 -2.71 4.91 -23.26
C TYR A 230 -3.04 3.60 -22.55
N ALA A 231 -3.39 3.62 -21.26
CA ALA A 231 -3.85 2.43 -20.55
C ALA A 231 -5.23 1.96 -21.03
N ARG A 232 -6.18 2.89 -21.17
CA ARG A 232 -7.56 2.59 -21.57
C ARG A 232 -7.68 1.99 -22.98
N LYS A 233 -6.66 2.13 -23.84
CA LYS A 233 -6.60 1.43 -25.14
C LYS A 233 -6.60 -0.09 -25.03
N ARG A 234 -6.23 -0.65 -23.88
CA ARG A 234 -6.34 -2.10 -23.61
C ARG A 234 -7.76 -2.60 -23.44
N GLY A 235 -8.71 -1.67 -23.24
CA GLY A 235 -10.12 -1.98 -23.07
C GLY A 235 -10.65 -1.59 -21.69
N ILE A 236 -11.95 -1.80 -21.53
CA ILE A 236 -12.67 -1.53 -20.28
C ILE A 236 -12.08 -2.39 -19.16
N GLY A 237 -11.89 -1.80 -17.98
CA GLY A 237 -11.26 -2.47 -16.84
C GLY A 237 -9.77 -2.18 -16.69
N TRP A 238 -9.14 -1.50 -17.65
CA TRP A 238 -7.74 -1.07 -17.60
C TRP A 238 -7.59 0.43 -17.38
N GLU A 239 -6.59 0.82 -16.59
CA GLU A 239 -6.30 2.23 -16.29
C GLU A 239 -4.82 2.42 -15.91
N ALA A 240 -4.34 3.66 -15.90
CA ALA A 240 -3.03 4.00 -15.36
C ALA A 240 -3.19 4.47 -13.91
N GLY A 241 -2.46 3.88 -12.97
CA GLY A 241 -2.36 4.35 -11.58
C GLY A 241 -3.70 4.56 -10.87
N TRP A 242 -4.69 3.69 -11.04
CA TRP A 242 -6.00 3.87 -10.42
C TRP A 242 -5.90 3.99 -8.90
N PHE A 243 -6.60 4.98 -8.31
CA PHE A 243 -6.49 5.29 -6.89
C PHE A 243 -6.80 4.10 -5.97
N VAL A 244 -7.74 3.23 -6.36
CA VAL A 244 -8.05 2.02 -5.58
C VAL A 244 -6.89 1.03 -5.62
N ALA A 245 -6.22 0.84 -6.77
CA ALA A 245 -5.05 -0.02 -6.84
C ALA A 245 -3.90 0.51 -5.97
N ARG A 246 -3.74 1.84 -5.92
CA ARG A 246 -2.77 2.46 -5.01
C ARG A 246 -3.15 2.22 -3.55
N ALA A 247 -4.41 2.45 -3.18
CA ALA A 247 -4.90 2.19 -1.82
C ALA A 247 -4.66 0.73 -1.40
N VAL A 248 -4.94 -0.24 -2.27
CA VAL A 248 -4.67 -1.67 -2.04
C VAL A 248 -3.22 -1.92 -1.66
N SER A 249 -2.28 -1.41 -2.45
CA SER A 249 -0.86 -1.58 -2.14
C SER A 249 -0.46 -0.93 -0.81
N GLU A 250 -1.09 0.20 -0.45
CA GLU A 250 -0.76 0.96 0.73
C GLU A 250 -1.28 0.32 2.03
N TYR A 251 -2.57 -0.04 2.11
CA TYR A 251 -3.08 -0.66 3.33
C TYR A 251 -2.56 -2.08 3.52
N LEU A 252 -2.36 -2.84 2.43
CA LEU A 252 -1.76 -4.17 2.54
C LEU A 252 -0.34 -4.08 3.07
N PHE A 253 0.45 -3.11 2.62
CA PHE A 253 1.78 -2.86 3.18
C PHE A 253 1.69 -2.59 4.69
N ARG A 254 0.86 -1.65 5.14
CA ARG A 254 0.74 -1.31 6.56
C ARG A 254 0.29 -2.48 7.42
N ILE A 255 -0.71 -3.23 6.96
CA ILE A 255 -1.28 -4.36 7.71
C ILE A 255 -0.27 -5.51 7.80
N ILE A 256 0.31 -5.91 6.67
CA ILE A 256 1.22 -7.07 6.61
C ILE A 256 2.55 -6.75 7.29
N MET A 257 3.17 -5.61 6.96
CA MET A 257 4.47 -5.21 7.51
C MET A 257 4.38 -4.68 8.95
N GLY A 258 3.18 -4.30 9.40
CA GLY A 258 2.97 -3.76 10.75
C GLY A 258 3.64 -2.41 10.99
N THR A 259 3.96 -1.66 9.92
CA THR A 259 4.57 -0.34 10.01
C THR A 259 3.92 0.61 9.02
N ARG A 260 3.83 1.88 9.43
CA ARG A 260 3.51 3.01 8.57
C ARG A 260 4.74 3.67 7.97
N ASN A 261 5.95 3.29 8.38
CA ASN A 261 7.19 3.78 7.77
C ASN A 261 7.74 2.72 6.81
N SER A 262 7.50 2.88 5.51
CA SER A 262 7.96 1.91 4.51
C SER A 262 9.48 1.93 4.33
N GLN A 263 10.14 3.06 4.59
CA GLN A 263 11.59 3.21 4.50
C GLN A 263 12.33 2.73 5.76
N ALA A 264 11.61 2.28 6.81
CA ALA A 264 12.24 1.65 7.96
C ALA A 264 13.16 0.51 7.50
N ALA A 265 14.24 0.27 8.26
CA ALA A 265 15.23 -0.74 7.91
C ALA A 265 14.57 -2.10 7.65
N TYR A 266 15.02 -2.77 6.59
CA TYR A 266 14.59 -4.12 6.27
C TYR A 266 15.07 -5.09 7.36
N ASN A 267 14.13 -5.89 7.89
CA ASN A 267 14.44 -6.97 8.81
C ASN A 267 14.09 -8.31 8.13
N PRO A 268 15.08 -9.16 7.84
CA PRO A 268 14.80 -10.48 7.25
C PRO A 268 14.15 -11.45 8.25
N ASN A 269 14.18 -11.15 9.55
CA ASN A 269 13.63 -12.00 10.59
C ASN A 269 12.19 -11.62 10.92
N LYS A 270 11.33 -12.63 10.94
CA LYS A 270 9.96 -12.51 11.45
C LYS A 270 9.95 -12.46 12.98
N ASP A 271 8.88 -11.92 13.55
CA ASP A 271 8.69 -11.95 15.01
C ASP A 271 8.35 -13.37 15.50
N ILE A 272 8.14 -13.51 16.82
CA ILE A 272 7.80 -14.80 17.44
C ILE A 272 6.51 -15.42 16.89
N ASN A 273 5.61 -14.62 16.32
CA ASN A 273 4.35 -15.05 15.73
C ASN A 273 4.45 -15.31 14.22
N GLY A 274 5.63 -15.11 13.63
CA GLY A 274 5.86 -15.24 12.20
C GLY A 274 5.42 -14.02 11.36
N LEU A 275 5.21 -12.86 11.99
CA LEU A 275 4.85 -11.62 11.31
C LEU A 275 6.08 -10.85 10.83
N TYR A 276 5.90 -10.06 9.76
CA TYR A 276 6.93 -9.16 9.25
C TYR A 276 7.19 -8.00 10.22
N GLN A 277 8.42 -7.48 10.18
CA GLN A 277 8.89 -6.38 11.02
C GLN A 277 9.72 -5.41 10.18
N GLY A 278 9.76 -4.14 10.59
CA GLY A 278 10.50 -3.11 9.86
C GLY A 278 9.85 -2.74 8.53
N GLY A 279 10.62 -2.11 7.65
CA GLY A 279 10.18 -1.68 6.31
C GLY A 279 10.92 -2.44 5.21
N LEU A 280 11.07 -1.82 4.05
CA LEU A 280 11.87 -2.33 2.92
C LEU A 280 13.07 -1.43 2.61
N GLY A 281 13.54 -0.67 3.60
CA GLY A 281 14.71 0.20 3.48
C GLY A 281 14.49 1.42 2.58
N GLU A 282 15.54 2.22 2.41
CA GLU A 282 15.47 3.49 1.66
C GLU A 282 15.38 3.26 0.14
N GLY A 283 15.79 2.08 -0.34
CA GLY A 283 15.77 1.75 -1.76
C GLY A 283 16.62 2.70 -2.61
N ILE A 284 16.02 3.24 -3.67
CA ILE A 284 16.71 4.09 -4.67
C ILE A 284 16.77 5.57 -4.22
N THR A 285 16.04 5.95 -3.16
CA THR A 285 16.01 7.34 -2.66
C THR A 285 17.38 7.83 -2.18
N THR A 286 18.29 6.88 -1.91
CA THR A 286 19.68 7.09 -1.50
C THR A 286 20.54 7.80 -2.54
N VAL A 287 20.16 7.81 -3.83
CA VAL A 287 20.89 8.56 -4.87
C VAL A 287 20.47 10.02 -4.80
N ASP A 288 21.45 10.93 -4.67
CA ASP A 288 21.20 12.37 -4.59
C ASP A 288 20.59 12.95 -5.89
N TRP A 289 19.83 14.03 -5.76
CA TRP A 289 19.21 14.73 -6.88
C TRP A 289 20.23 15.20 -7.92
N GLY A 290 21.30 15.91 -7.51
CA GLY A 290 22.31 16.46 -8.41
C GLY A 290 23.10 15.35 -9.11
N GLN A 291 23.41 14.28 -8.39
CA GLN A 291 24.02 13.08 -8.96
C GLN A 291 23.13 12.44 -10.03
N TRP A 292 21.84 12.25 -9.74
CA TRP A 292 20.88 11.69 -10.68
C TRP A 292 20.70 12.55 -11.93
N THR A 293 20.62 13.87 -11.77
CA THR A 293 20.56 14.83 -12.87
C THR A 293 21.78 14.70 -13.77
N THR A 294 22.97 14.66 -13.18
CA THR A 294 24.24 14.58 -13.91
C THR A 294 24.38 13.25 -14.65
N LEU A 295 23.95 12.14 -14.03
CA LEU A 295 24.09 10.82 -14.60
C LEU A 295 23.19 10.63 -15.82
N ASN A 296 21.89 10.92 -15.72
CA ASN A 296 20.97 10.63 -16.83
C ASN A 296 19.85 11.64 -17.05
N GLY A 297 19.85 12.82 -16.41
CA GLY A 297 18.80 13.82 -16.56
C GLY A 297 17.51 13.50 -15.81
N ASN A 298 17.63 12.84 -14.65
CA ASN A 298 16.52 12.44 -13.79
C ASN A 298 15.54 11.43 -14.40
N TYR A 299 16.01 10.57 -15.31
CA TYR A 299 15.22 9.47 -15.86
C TYR A 299 15.40 8.19 -15.04
N ALA A 300 14.56 7.17 -15.28
CA ALA A 300 14.61 5.89 -14.56
C ALA A 300 16.04 5.31 -14.44
N LEU A 301 16.53 5.15 -13.20
CA LEU A 301 17.88 4.60 -12.93
C LEU A 301 17.97 3.09 -13.12
N VAL A 302 16.97 2.34 -12.65
CA VAL A 302 17.01 0.87 -12.63
C VAL A 302 16.19 0.29 -13.79
N PRO A 303 16.64 -0.84 -14.38
CA PRO A 303 15.89 -1.53 -15.42
C PRO A 303 14.65 -2.21 -14.84
N THR A 304 13.68 -2.47 -15.71
CA THR A 304 12.46 -3.22 -15.42
C THR A 304 12.73 -4.66 -14.96
N SER A 305 13.93 -5.19 -15.26
CA SER A 305 14.38 -6.50 -14.77
C SER A 305 14.93 -6.51 -13.34
N ALA A 306 15.21 -5.35 -12.73
CA ALA A 306 15.81 -5.31 -11.40
C ALA A 306 14.82 -5.79 -10.33
N GLY A 307 15.25 -6.71 -9.46
CA GLY A 307 14.43 -7.28 -8.39
C GLY A 307 13.50 -8.41 -8.84
N VAL A 308 13.60 -8.88 -10.09
CA VAL A 308 12.85 -10.05 -10.57
C VAL A 308 13.33 -11.34 -9.92
N GLU A 309 14.61 -11.40 -9.57
CA GLU A 309 15.27 -12.52 -8.90
C GLU A 309 14.69 -12.86 -7.53
N LEU A 310 13.98 -11.92 -6.88
CA LEU A 310 13.29 -12.16 -5.61
C LEU A 310 11.93 -12.85 -5.78
N GLY A 311 11.41 -12.96 -7.00
CA GLY A 311 10.08 -13.52 -7.21
C GLY A 311 9.00 -12.79 -6.40
N ASP A 312 8.21 -13.56 -5.64
CA ASP A 312 7.18 -13.09 -4.71
C ASP A 312 7.70 -12.94 -3.27
N ALA A 313 9.02 -12.93 -3.06
CA ALA A 313 9.56 -12.63 -1.74
C ALA A 313 9.27 -11.18 -1.31
N CYS A 314 9.35 -10.95 0.00
CA CYS A 314 9.30 -9.62 0.60
C CYS A 314 10.71 -9.26 1.11
N GLY A 315 11.33 -8.21 0.59
CA GLY A 315 12.69 -7.82 0.95
C GLY A 315 13.36 -6.86 -0.03
N GLU A 316 14.68 -6.90 -0.11
CA GLU A 316 15.50 -5.98 -0.92
C GLU A 316 16.42 -6.72 -1.90
N ALA A 317 16.34 -6.38 -3.18
CA ALA A 317 17.27 -6.85 -4.22
C ALA A 317 18.37 -5.80 -4.45
N SER A 318 19.58 -6.23 -4.80
CA SER A 318 20.69 -5.28 -5.06
C SER A 318 20.85 -5.02 -6.55
N TYR A 319 21.06 -3.76 -6.94
CA TYR A 319 21.35 -3.41 -8.33
C TYR A 319 22.52 -2.43 -8.41
N ASN A 320 23.48 -2.73 -9.29
CA ASN A 320 24.64 -1.88 -9.55
C ASN A 320 24.33 -0.94 -10.71
N ILE A 321 24.22 0.36 -10.42
CA ILE A 321 24.01 1.38 -11.45
C ILE A 321 25.36 1.61 -12.16
N PRO A 322 25.42 1.52 -13.50
CA PRO A 322 26.65 1.80 -14.24
C PRO A 322 27.01 3.29 -14.17
N ALA A 323 28.30 3.59 -14.13
CA ALA A 323 28.82 4.94 -14.27
C ALA A 323 28.80 5.42 -15.72
N SER A 324 29.16 6.68 -15.93
CA SER A 324 29.17 7.33 -17.26
C SER A 324 30.19 6.72 -18.23
N ASP A 325 31.19 6.00 -17.72
CA ASP A 325 32.13 5.21 -18.52
C ASP A 325 31.56 3.86 -19.01
N GLY A 326 30.35 3.49 -18.57
CA GLY A 326 29.66 2.26 -18.95
C GLY A 326 30.21 0.96 -18.35
N SER A 327 31.28 1.00 -17.54
CA SER A 327 31.98 -0.19 -17.04
C SER A 327 32.18 -0.20 -15.52
N SER A 328 32.38 0.95 -14.89
CA SER A 328 32.49 1.06 -13.44
C SER A 328 31.10 1.19 -12.79
N ILE A 329 31.03 0.89 -11.49
CA ILE A 329 29.80 1.02 -10.71
C ILE A 329 29.73 2.44 -10.17
N PHE A 330 28.68 3.18 -10.56
CA PHE A 330 28.38 4.48 -9.98
C PHE A 330 27.88 4.34 -8.55
N LYS A 331 26.88 3.48 -8.32
CA LYS A 331 26.32 3.20 -7.00
C LYS A 331 25.55 1.88 -6.99
N THR A 332 25.67 1.15 -5.89
CA THR A 332 24.78 0.01 -5.59
C THR A 332 23.57 0.52 -4.82
N VAL A 333 22.37 0.23 -5.33
CA VAL A 333 21.09 0.58 -4.70
C VAL A 333 20.31 -0.68 -4.35
N LYS A 334 19.31 -0.52 -3.48
CA LYS A 334 18.35 -1.58 -3.14
C LYS A 334 17.03 -1.36 -3.88
N ILE A 335 16.43 -2.45 -4.33
CA ILE A 335 15.10 -2.51 -4.94
C ILE A 335 14.15 -3.07 -3.88
N PRO A 336 13.27 -2.27 -3.27
CA PRO A 336 12.27 -2.78 -2.36
C PRO A 336 11.26 -3.63 -3.14
N VAL A 337 11.04 -4.87 -2.65
CA VAL A 337 10.11 -5.84 -3.23
C VAL A 337 9.08 -6.22 -2.17
N PHE A 338 7.81 -5.93 -2.44
CA PHE A 338 6.67 -6.29 -1.58
C PHE A 338 5.85 -7.39 -2.26
N PHE A 339 6.17 -8.64 -1.97
CA PHE A 339 5.56 -9.82 -2.59
C PHE A 339 5.54 -9.70 -4.11
N GLY A 340 6.68 -9.45 -4.73
CA GLY A 340 6.76 -9.28 -6.19
C GLY A 340 6.38 -7.90 -6.73
N LEU A 341 5.85 -6.97 -5.94
CA LEU A 341 5.75 -5.55 -6.33
C LEU A 341 7.08 -4.83 -6.10
N LYS A 342 7.75 -4.42 -7.18
CA LYS A 342 9.02 -3.68 -7.15
C LYS A 342 8.76 -2.19 -7.03
N ASN A 343 9.62 -1.49 -6.28
CA ASN A 343 9.64 -0.03 -6.22
C ASN A 343 8.23 0.57 -5.95
N LEU A 344 7.53 0.04 -4.94
CA LEU A 344 6.30 0.64 -4.42
C LEU A 344 6.50 2.15 -4.10
N TYR A 345 7.74 2.52 -3.81
CA TYR A 345 8.21 3.87 -3.57
C TYR A 345 9.65 4.08 -4.09
N GLY A 346 10.07 5.34 -4.14
CA GLY A 346 11.48 5.77 -4.19
C GLY A 346 12.14 5.78 -5.56
N HIS A 347 11.57 5.17 -6.60
CA HIS A 347 12.17 5.17 -7.94
C HIS A 347 11.71 6.38 -8.76
N LEU A 348 10.44 6.37 -9.16
CA LEU A 348 9.76 7.39 -9.94
C LEU A 348 8.45 7.74 -9.23
N TRP A 349 8.03 8.99 -9.35
CA TRP A 349 6.68 9.37 -8.95
C TRP A 349 5.66 8.59 -9.78
N GLN A 350 4.65 8.04 -9.11
CA GLN A 350 3.55 7.33 -9.73
C GLN A 350 2.36 8.27 -9.87
N ALA A 351 2.00 8.63 -11.10
CA ALA A 351 0.81 9.41 -11.35
C ALA A 351 -0.44 8.58 -11.07
N ILE A 352 -1.26 9.04 -10.12
CA ILE A 352 -2.48 8.36 -9.68
C ILE A 352 -3.70 8.99 -10.35
N ARG A 353 -4.59 8.16 -10.89
CA ARG A 353 -5.77 8.55 -11.66
C ARG A 353 -7.06 8.10 -10.99
N GLY A 354 -8.17 8.71 -11.41
CA GLY A 354 -9.46 8.55 -10.73
C GLY A 354 -9.56 9.29 -9.39
N ILE A 355 -8.58 10.14 -9.08
CA ILE A 355 -8.60 11.02 -7.90
C ILE A 355 -8.13 12.42 -8.32
N ILE A 356 -8.86 13.45 -7.88
CA ILE A 356 -8.55 14.86 -8.13
C ILE A 356 -8.61 15.58 -6.79
N ILE A 357 -7.62 16.45 -6.55
CA ILE A 357 -7.65 17.40 -5.43
C ILE A 357 -7.98 18.78 -6.00
N ASP A 358 -9.07 19.38 -5.53
CA ASP A 358 -9.40 20.77 -5.81
C ASP A 358 -8.79 21.67 -4.73
N ALA A 359 -7.65 22.30 -5.06
CA ALA A 359 -7.02 23.27 -4.18
C ALA A 359 -7.79 24.60 -4.27
N GLY A 360 -8.80 24.77 -3.42
CA GLY A 360 -9.57 26.00 -3.31
C GLY A 360 -8.86 27.09 -2.48
N VAL A 361 -9.57 28.20 -2.27
CA VAL A 361 -9.04 29.35 -1.50
C VAL A 361 -8.82 28.98 -0.04
N GLU A 362 -9.78 28.30 0.59
CA GLU A 362 -9.76 27.97 2.02
C GLU A 362 -9.53 26.48 2.32
N LYS A 363 -9.87 25.60 1.38
CA LYS A 363 -9.86 24.14 1.57
C LYS A 363 -9.27 23.43 0.36
N SER A 364 -8.75 22.23 0.59
CA SER A 364 -8.32 21.32 -0.49
C SER A 364 -9.23 20.10 -0.51
N LEU A 365 -10.23 20.11 -1.38
CA LEU A 365 -11.27 19.07 -1.42
C LEU A 365 -10.82 17.89 -2.28
N ILE A 366 -11.13 16.69 -1.82
CA ILE A 366 -10.76 15.44 -2.50
C ILE A 366 -12.00 14.90 -3.21
N TYR A 367 -11.82 14.53 -4.48
CA TYR A 367 -12.84 13.89 -5.30
C TYR A 367 -12.29 12.61 -5.91
N VAL A 368 -13.07 11.53 -5.86
CA VAL A 368 -12.76 10.25 -6.51
C VAL A 368 -13.76 9.94 -7.61
N ALA A 369 -13.29 9.27 -8.66
CA ALA A 369 -14.15 8.79 -9.72
C ALA A 369 -14.98 7.59 -9.21
N PRO A 370 -16.29 7.53 -9.50
CA PRO A 370 -17.17 6.49 -8.97
C PRO A 370 -16.94 5.12 -9.62
N SER A 371 -16.28 5.07 -10.77
CA SER A 371 -16.14 3.86 -11.58
C SER A 371 -14.93 3.96 -12.48
N LEU A 372 -14.16 2.86 -12.57
CA LEU A 372 -13.10 2.68 -13.55
C LEU A 372 -13.66 2.31 -14.93
N TYR A 373 -14.81 1.62 -14.95
CA TYR A 373 -15.48 1.12 -16.15
C TYR A 373 -16.15 2.23 -16.95
N ASN A 374 -16.46 3.33 -16.29
CA ASN A 374 -17.00 4.53 -16.91
C ASN A 374 -15.91 5.57 -17.17
N ASN A 375 -16.20 6.50 -18.09
CA ASN A 375 -15.36 7.67 -18.26
C ASN A 375 -15.61 8.64 -17.09
N TYR A 376 -14.53 9.29 -16.64
CA TYR A 376 -14.59 10.37 -15.66
C TYR A 376 -13.89 11.61 -16.21
N ASN A 377 -14.28 12.77 -15.69
CA ASN A 377 -13.73 14.04 -16.11
C ASN A 377 -12.37 14.29 -15.43
N ASN A 378 -11.40 14.81 -16.18
CA ASN A 378 -10.07 15.17 -15.69
C ASN A 378 -9.87 16.69 -15.52
N ASP A 379 -10.77 17.49 -16.09
CA ASP A 379 -10.71 18.94 -16.16
C ASP A 379 -11.66 19.62 -15.16
N ASN A 380 -12.59 18.87 -14.57
CA ASN A 380 -13.46 19.32 -13.48
C ASN A 380 -13.94 18.12 -12.63
N VAL A 381 -14.65 18.42 -11.55
CA VAL A 381 -15.13 17.43 -10.57
C VAL A 381 -16.57 16.97 -10.81
N THR A 382 -17.17 17.32 -11.96
CA THR A 382 -18.54 16.94 -12.30
C THR A 382 -18.66 15.42 -12.41
N GLY A 383 -19.63 14.84 -11.70
CA GLY A 383 -19.84 13.39 -11.67
C GLY A 383 -18.82 12.63 -10.81
N MET A 384 -17.89 13.32 -10.15
CA MET A 384 -17.02 12.71 -9.14
C MET A 384 -17.68 12.70 -7.77
N THR A 385 -17.23 11.82 -6.91
CA THR A 385 -17.71 11.65 -5.54
C THR A 385 -16.77 12.33 -4.56
N ALA A 386 -17.29 13.20 -3.70
CA ALA A 386 -16.51 13.84 -2.64
C ALA A 386 -15.99 12.80 -1.62
N ALA A 387 -14.71 12.90 -1.26
CA ALA A 387 -13.98 11.95 -0.42
C ALA A 387 -13.24 12.59 0.77
N GLY A 388 -13.44 13.90 1.00
CA GLY A 388 -12.93 14.60 2.18
C GLY A 388 -12.06 15.80 1.85
N GLU A 389 -11.17 16.14 2.77
CA GLU A 389 -10.28 17.31 2.70
C GLU A 389 -8.82 16.89 2.95
N MET A 390 -7.91 17.41 2.14
CA MET A 390 -6.48 17.19 2.24
C MET A 390 -5.80 18.30 3.05
N ALA A 391 -4.77 17.97 3.83
CA ALA A 391 -3.92 18.93 4.50
C ALA A 391 -3.26 19.89 3.49
N ARG A 392 -3.26 21.19 3.82
CA ARG A 392 -2.70 22.27 2.96
C ARG A 392 -1.26 22.64 3.30
N THR A 393 -0.72 22.09 4.38
CA THR A 393 0.63 22.36 4.86
C THR A 393 1.59 21.30 4.34
N GLU A 394 2.69 21.75 3.75
CA GLU A 394 3.78 20.87 3.33
C GLU A 394 4.62 20.45 4.55
N ALA A 395 4.53 19.16 4.92
CA ALA A 395 5.19 18.58 6.09
C ALA A 395 5.03 17.05 6.12
N TYR A 396 5.73 16.39 7.06
CA TYR A 396 5.56 14.95 7.29
C TYR A 396 4.14 14.61 7.75
N ILE A 397 3.61 13.53 7.20
CA ILE A 397 2.23 13.07 7.39
C ILE A 397 2.04 12.55 8.81
N LYS A 398 1.00 13.06 9.47
CA LYS A 398 0.56 12.61 10.79
C LYS A 398 -0.69 11.74 10.70
N LYS A 399 -1.65 12.13 9.85
CA LYS A 399 -2.87 11.36 9.58
C LYS A 399 -3.20 11.35 8.09
N LEU A 400 -3.89 10.29 7.67
CA LEU A 400 -4.29 10.03 6.30
C LEU A 400 -5.73 9.50 6.31
N SER A 401 -6.55 9.91 5.34
CA SER A 401 -7.94 9.45 5.21
C SER A 401 -8.01 8.18 4.38
N MET A 402 -8.64 7.14 4.93
CA MET A 402 -9.02 5.95 4.19
C MET A 402 -10.46 6.03 3.66
N HIS A 403 -11.17 7.14 3.93
CA HIS A 403 -12.50 7.38 3.41
C HIS A 403 -12.46 7.37 1.88
N LYS A 404 -13.34 6.57 1.28
CA LYS A 404 -13.43 6.26 -0.14
C LYS A 404 -12.10 5.86 -0.77
N LEU A 405 -11.22 5.23 0.02
CA LEU A 405 -9.90 4.76 -0.41
C LEU A 405 -9.02 5.87 -1.01
N SER A 406 -9.26 7.14 -0.64
CA SER A 406 -8.52 8.28 -1.17
C SER A 406 -7.03 8.25 -0.81
N CYS A 407 -6.74 7.76 0.40
CA CYS A 407 -5.41 7.65 0.98
C CYS A 407 -4.59 8.95 0.88
N LEU A 408 -5.22 10.08 1.14
CA LEU A 408 -4.57 11.39 1.13
C LEU A 408 -4.35 11.94 2.55
N PRO A 409 -3.26 12.69 2.79
CA PRO A 409 -2.96 13.27 4.09
C PRO A 409 -4.04 14.25 4.55
N THR A 410 -4.51 14.12 5.79
CA THR A 410 -5.49 15.03 6.42
C THR A 410 -4.90 15.88 7.54
N GLU A 411 -3.79 15.44 8.11
CA GLU A 411 -3.04 16.17 9.14
C GLU A 411 -1.54 15.95 8.93
N THR A 412 -0.75 17.01 9.08
CA THR A 412 0.70 16.97 9.02
C THR A 412 1.31 17.42 10.36
N GLY A 413 2.60 17.16 10.55
CA GLY A 413 3.32 17.46 11.80
C GLY A 413 4.07 16.26 12.39
N GLY A 414 4.29 15.21 11.60
CA GLY A 414 5.16 14.11 11.98
C GLY A 414 6.64 14.40 11.70
N SER A 415 7.41 13.34 11.51
CA SER A 415 8.82 13.34 11.12
C SER A 415 9.13 12.13 10.24
N ALA A 416 10.35 12.01 9.74
CA ALA A 416 10.82 10.85 8.97
C ALA A 416 10.74 9.50 9.71
N SER A 417 10.48 9.51 11.02
CA SER A 417 10.42 8.29 11.86
C SER A 417 9.20 8.22 12.76
N THR A 418 8.26 9.17 12.68
CA THR A 418 7.03 9.19 13.48
C THR A 418 5.80 9.17 12.59
N TYR A 419 4.70 8.60 13.08
CA TYR A 419 3.45 8.44 12.34
C TYR A 419 3.64 7.70 11.00
N TYR A 420 3.64 8.38 9.86
CA TYR A 420 3.87 7.73 8.56
C TYR A 420 5.32 7.77 8.10
N GLY A 421 6.18 8.67 8.58
CA GLY A 421 7.53 8.81 8.03
C GLY A 421 7.58 9.45 6.63
N ASP A 422 6.47 9.45 5.90
CA ASP A 422 6.29 10.01 4.57
C ASP A 422 5.90 11.50 4.57
N TYR A 423 6.16 12.18 3.46
CA TYR A 423 5.91 13.62 3.30
C TYR A 423 4.63 13.95 2.52
N ASN A 424 3.98 15.05 2.88
CA ASN A 424 2.91 15.68 2.13
C ASN A 424 3.47 16.88 1.37
N TYR A 425 3.62 16.78 0.05
CA TYR A 425 4.01 17.90 -0.81
C TYR A 425 2.77 18.58 -1.38
N CYS A 426 2.51 19.80 -0.95
CA CYS A 426 1.41 20.61 -1.46
C CYS A 426 1.71 22.11 -1.36
N ASN A 427 1.29 22.89 -2.36
CA ASN A 427 1.40 24.35 -2.39
C ASN A 427 0.03 25.02 -2.35
N HIS A 428 -0.98 24.34 -1.79
CA HIS A 428 -2.38 24.74 -1.90
C HIS A 428 -2.69 26.09 -1.22
N ASN A 429 -1.87 26.53 -0.27
CA ASN A 429 -2.00 27.85 0.36
C ASN A 429 -1.61 29.00 -0.58
N SER A 430 -0.71 28.76 -1.54
CA SER A 430 -0.19 29.77 -2.46
C SER A 430 -0.64 29.58 -3.92
N SER A 431 -1.26 28.44 -4.24
CA SER A 431 -1.71 28.13 -5.60
C SER A 431 -3.00 27.31 -5.59
N GLN A 432 -4.03 27.82 -6.28
CA GLN A 432 -5.33 27.16 -6.42
C GLN A 432 -5.48 26.40 -7.75
N GLY A 433 -6.46 25.51 -7.80
CA GLY A 433 -6.84 24.74 -9.00
C GLY A 433 -6.78 23.24 -8.79
N LEU A 434 -7.15 22.50 -9.85
CA LEU A 434 -7.20 21.04 -9.82
C LEU A 434 -5.81 20.42 -9.89
N ARG A 435 -5.56 19.46 -9.01
CA ARG A 435 -4.29 18.77 -8.83
C ARG A 435 -4.47 17.28 -9.03
N CYS A 436 -3.45 16.65 -9.59
CA CYS A 436 -3.30 15.21 -9.59
C CYS A 436 -2.46 14.77 -8.38
N ARG A 437 -2.71 13.56 -7.89
CA ARG A 437 -1.86 12.91 -6.90
C ARG A 437 -0.71 12.22 -7.62
N LEU A 438 0.53 12.54 -7.22
CA LEU A 438 1.68 11.69 -7.45
C LEU A 438 2.02 10.96 -6.14
N ALA A 439 2.29 9.65 -6.21
CA ALA A 439 2.56 8.81 -5.05
C ALA A 439 3.92 8.09 -5.15
N GLY A 440 4.37 7.52 -4.03
CA GLY A 440 5.59 6.70 -3.95
C GLY A 440 6.90 7.46 -3.85
N GLY A 441 6.94 8.74 -4.24
CA GLY A 441 8.18 9.52 -4.22
C GLY A 441 9.14 9.09 -5.33
N ARG A 442 10.21 9.84 -5.51
CA ARG A 442 11.22 9.56 -6.53
C ARG A 442 12.61 9.45 -5.93
N THR A 443 13.54 9.04 -6.78
CA THR A 443 14.98 9.07 -6.50
C THR A 443 15.37 10.48 -6.03
N GLY A 444 16.21 10.61 -5.00
CA GLY A 444 16.66 11.90 -4.47
C GLY A 444 15.70 12.61 -3.52
N ASN A 445 14.55 12.02 -3.17
CA ASN A 445 13.74 12.53 -2.05
C ASN A 445 14.31 12.15 -0.66
N GLY A 446 15.17 11.13 -0.59
CA GLY A 446 15.67 10.59 0.68
C GLY A 446 14.53 10.21 1.63
N ALA A 447 14.67 10.59 2.91
CA ALA A 447 13.76 10.24 3.99
C ALA A 447 12.31 10.76 3.83
N SER A 448 12.08 11.70 2.92
CA SER A 448 10.73 12.25 2.66
C SER A 448 9.88 11.41 1.70
N ALA A 449 10.45 10.38 1.08
CA ALA A 449 9.72 9.42 0.25
C ALA A 449 9.06 8.30 1.09
N GLY A 450 8.41 7.37 0.41
CA GLY A 450 7.89 6.14 0.98
C GLY A 450 6.57 5.74 0.31
N ALA A 451 5.93 4.69 0.84
CA ALA A 451 4.71 4.14 0.28
C ALA A 451 3.48 5.05 0.48
N PHE A 452 3.54 6.08 1.31
CA PHE A 452 2.38 6.92 1.65
C PHE A 452 2.57 8.39 1.26
N VAL A 453 3.78 8.75 0.81
CA VAL A 453 4.12 10.09 0.33
C VAL A 453 3.16 10.50 -0.77
N SER A 454 2.67 11.74 -0.66
CA SER A 454 1.73 12.31 -1.60
C SER A 454 2.24 13.67 -2.07
N TYR A 455 2.20 13.87 -3.38
CA TYR A 455 2.55 15.13 -4.01
C TYR A 455 1.38 15.62 -4.85
N ALA A 456 0.90 16.82 -4.54
CA ALA A 456 -0.32 17.41 -5.09
C ALA A 456 -0.12 18.82 -5.65
N ASN A 457 1.10 19.21 -6.07
CA ASN A 457 1.30 20.57 -6.62
C ASN A 457 0.86 20.72 -8.08
N ASN A 458 0.76 19.61 -8.81
CA ASN A 458 0.72 19.64 -10.27
C ASN A 458 -0.65 19.27 -10.82
N ALA A 459 -1.03 19.93 -11.92
CA ALA A 459 -2.22 19.58 -12.69
C ALA A 459 -2.03 18.24 -13.43
N VAL A 460 -3.14 17.64 -13.88
CA VAL A 460 -3.16 16.36 -14.61
C VAL A 460 -2.38 16.38 -15.93
N THR A 461 -2.08 17.56 -16.48
CA THR A 461 -1.32 17.77 -17.72
C THR A 461 0.19 17.82 -17.49
N HIS A 462 0.66 17.78 -16.23
CA HIS A 462 2.07 17.85 -15.93
C HIS A 462 2.80 16.57 -16.37
N ALA A 463 3.96 16.76 -17.00
CA ALA A 463 4.88 15.73 -17.45
C ALA A 463 6.28 16.05 -16.92
N ASN A 464 7.01 15.03 -16.47
CA ASN A 464 8.39 15.19 -16.04
C ASN A 464 9.19 13.89 -16.23
N THR A 465 10.52 14.00 -16.34
CA THR A 465 11.45 12.89 -16.58
C THR A 465 11.42 11.83 -15.47
N TYR A 466 10.99 12.22 -14.27
CA TYR A 466 10.89 11.36 -13.10
C TYR A 466 9.45 10.94 -12.73
N ILE A 467 8.48 11.13 -13.64
CA ILE A 467 7.08 10.72 -13.44
C ILE A 467 6.76 9.58 -14.41
N SER A 468 6.19 8.50 -13.87
CA SER A 468 5.59 7.38 -14.61
C SER A 468 4.20 7.08 -14.06
N SER A 469 3.50 6.09 -14.60
CA SER A 469 2.27 5.59 -14.01
C SER A 469 2.17 4.08 -14.21
N PRO A 470 1.97 3.28 -13.15
CA PRO A 470 1.82 1.84 -13.28
C PRO A 470 0.52 1.51 -14.01
N LEU A 471 0.57 0.61 -14.99
CA LEU A 471 -0.65 0.00 -15.54
C LEU A 471 -1.42 -0.70 -14.41
N CYS A 472 -2.75 -0.68 -14.45
CA CYS A 472 -3.58 -1.42 -13.50
C CYS A 472 -4.86 -1.94 -14.16
N PHE A 473 -5.47 -2.94 -13.53
CA PHE A 473 -6.75 -3.48 -13.95
C PHE A 473 -7.59 -3.94 -12.76
N PHE A 474 -8.89 -4.00 -12.97
CA PHE A 474 -9.84 -4.66 -12.07
C PHE A 474 -10.78 -5.55 -12.88
N THR A 475 -11.31 -6.58 -12.23
CA THR A 475 -12.30 -7.50 -12.83
C THR A 475 -13.72 -6.92 -12.86
N GLU A 476 -14.02 -6.02 -11.92
CA GLU A 476 -15.26 -5.22 -11.82
C GLU A 476 -14.99 -3.94 -10.99
N ASP A 477 -15.97 -3.06 -10.83
CA ASP A 477 -15.83 -1.88 -9.96
C ASP A 477 -15.89 -2.27 -8.46
N PRO A 478 -15.07 -1.64 -7.60
CA PRO A 478 -15.21 -1.78 -6.16
C PRO A 478 -16.51 -1.15 -5.64
N ILE A 479 -17.05 -1.70 -4.55
CA ILE A 479 -18.20 -1.10 -3.86
C ILE A 479 -17.65 -0.17 -2.79
N ILE A 480 -17.83 1.13 -3.04
CA ILE A 480 -17.39 2.22 -2.19
C ILE A 480 -18.65 2.90 -1.64
N PRO A 481 -19.05 2.62 -0.38
CA PRO A 481 -20.29 3.14 0.21
C PRO A 481 -20.30 4.65 0.45
#